data_AF-A0A3D0RY47-F1
#
_entry.id   AF-A0A3D0RY47-F1
#
_cell.length_a   1.000
_cell.length_b   1.000
_cell.length_c   1.000
_cell.angle_alpha   90.00
_cell.angle_beta   90.00
_cell.angle_gamma   90.00
#
_symmetry.space_group_name_H-M   'P 1'
#
loop_
_entity.id
_entity.type
_entity.pdbx_description
1 polymer ?
#
loop_
_entity_poly.entity_id
_entity_poly.type
_entity_poly.pdbx_seq_one_letter_code
_entity_poly.pdbx_strand_id
1 'polypeptide(L)'
;QYVLLTSEGEFGQCTYKTTYRRSATITDFSKSKRGILVDTRKSGLCGPGGADLGRGASGEPMIFFHGWTCPELGGNCPGGNDYDRNNIYGAQRSMFAASLRFTSRKAPKIRAYVAPIQEPPAPPPTTTVPRQGR
;
A
#
# COMPACT_ATOMS: atom_id res chain seq x y z
N GLN A 1 15.54 9.03 -17.80
CA GLN A 1 14.78 9.81 -16.78
C GLN A 1 14.64 8.95 -15.55
N TYR A 2 14.93 9.52 -14.39
CA TYR A 2 14.93 8.87 -13.09
C TYR A 2 13.78 9.39 -12.23
N VAL A 3 13.28 8.52 -11.36
CA VAL A 3 12.26 8.84 -10.37
C VAL A 3 12.80 8.47 -9.01
N LEU A 4 12.83 9.43 -8.10
CA LEU A 4 13.17 9.21 -6.69
C LEU A 4 11.86 9.16 -5.91
N LEU A 5 11.55 8.02 -5.29
CA LEU A 5 10.49 7.92 -4.30
C LEU A 5 11.05 8.27 -2.92
N THR A 6 10.26 8.99 -2.14
CA THR A 6 10.63 9.35 -0.76
C THR A 6 9.42 9.18 0.15
N SER A 7 9.67 8.69 1.34
CA SER A 7 8.72 8.76 2.44
C SER A 7 8.86 10.11 3.15
N GLU A 8 7.75 10.83 3.30
CA GLU A 8 7.73 12.13 3.97
C GLU A 8 6.61 12.17 5.02
N GLY A 9 6.81 12.93 6.11
CA GLY A 9 5.89 13.00 7.25
C GLY A 9 6.26 12.05 8.39
N GLU A 10 5.41 11.94 9.40
CA GLU A 10 5.68 11.15 10.60
C GLU A 10 5.21 9.71 10.46
N PHE A 11 6.13 8.75 10.60
CA PHE A 11 5.90 7.31 10.36
C PHE A 11 4.68 6.75 11.10
N GLY A 12 4.50 7.13 12.37
CA GLY A 12 3.40 6.68 13.23
C GLY A 12 2.05 7.35 12.95
N GLN A 13 2.00 8.38 12.10
CA GLN A 13 0.80 9.18 11.89
C GLN A 13 0.27 9.12 10.46
N CYS A 14 -0.98 9.53 10.27
CA CYS A 14 -1.57 9.61 8.93
C CYS A 14 -0.98 10.70 8.04
N THR A 15 -0.01 11.48 8.53
CA THR A 15 0.75 12.43 7.72
C THR A 15 1.86 11.76 6.90
N TYR A 16 2.25 10.52 7.24
CA TYR A 16 3.19 9.73 6.45
C TYR A 16 2.67 9.51 5.03
N LYS A 17 3.51 9.70 4.02
CA LYS A 17 3.10 9.65 2.61
C LYS A 17 4.25 9.30 1.70
N THR A 18 3.92 8.77 0.53
CA THR A 18 4.85 8.53 -0.56
C THR A 18 4.85 9.71 -1.51
N THR A 19 6.01 10.34 -1.68
CA THR A 19 6.24 11.43 -2.64
C THR A 19 7.22 11.00 -3.72
N TYR A 20 7.31 11.78 -4.78
CA TYR A 20 8.27 11.54 -5.84
C TYR A 20 8.88 12.83 -6.39
N ARG A 21 10.11 12.72 -6.87
CA ARG A 21 10.82 13.72 -7.67
C ARG A 21 11.31 13.07 -8.97
N ARG A 22 11.52 13.87 -10.01
CA ARG A 22 11.94 13.39 -11.34
C ARG A 22 13.13 14.18 -11.83
N SER A 23 14.13 13.49 -12.39
CA SER A 23 15.31 14.13 -12.97
C SER A 23 15.76 13.42 -14.25
N ALA A 24 16.47 14.15 -15.11
CA ALA A 24 17.20 13.55 -16.23
C ALA A 24 18.49 12.87 -15.73
N THR A 25 19.03 13.30 -14.58
CA THR A 25 20.29 12.86 -14.01
C THR A 25 20.05 12.15 -12.67
N ILE A 26 20.61 10.95 -12.50
CA ILE A 26 20.37 10.15 -11.29
C ILE A 26 20.95 10.77 -10.01
N THR A 27 21.95 11.63 -10.14
CA THR A 27 22.68 12.25 -9.03
C THR A 27 22.16 13.62 -8.62
N ASP A 28 21.21 14.22 -9.34
CA ASP A 28 20.69 15.56 -9.02
C ASP A 28 19.15 15.64 -9.13
N PHE A 29 18.50 15.85 -7.98
CA PHE A 29 17.06 16.11 -7.87
C PHE A 29 16.76 17.48 -7.21
N SER A 30 17.79 18.33 -7.03
CA SER A 30 17.70 19.58 -6.25
C SER A 30 16.66 20.55 -6.80
N LYS A 31 16.54 20.63 -8.13
CA LYS A 31 15.56 21.48 -8.85
C LYS A 31 14.25 20.76 -9.17
N SER A 32 14.10 19.49 -8.78
CA SER A 32 12.95 18.67 -9.14
C SER A 32 11.73 19.04 -8.30
N LYS A 33 10.63 19.41 -8.98
CA LYS A 33 9.35 19.63 -8.31
C LYS A 33 8.87 18.34 -7.62
N ARG A 34 8.55 18.47 -6.33
CA ARG A 34 7.94 17.42 -5.52
C ARG A 34 6.52 17.12 -6.00
N GLY A 35 6.20 15.84 -6.16
CA GLY A 35 4.86 15.32 -6.38
C GLY A 35 4.43 14.38 -5.25
N ILE A 36 3.14 14.32 -4.94
CA ILE A 36 2.58 13.30 -4.05
C ILE A 36 2.17 12.10 -4.90
N LEU A 37 2.70 10.92 -4.60
CA LEU A 37 2.26 9.67 -5.25
C LEU A 37 1.04 9.12 -4.51
N VAL A 38 1.17 8.88 -3.21
CA VAL A 38 0.12 8.36 -2.33
C VAL A 38 0.14 9.13 -1.01
N ASP A 39 -1.03 9.58 -0.58
CA ASP A 39 -1.28 10.16 0.74
C ASP A 39 -2.67 9.73 1.22
N THR A 40 -3.00 10.08 2.45
CA THR A 40 -4.31 9.76 3.06
C THR A 40 -5.47 10.30 2.23
N ARG A 41 -5.34 11.49 1.65
CA ARG A 41 -6.40 12.10 0.83
C ARG A 41 -6.67 11.33 -0.45
N LYS A 42 -5.63 10.80 -1.11
CA LYS A 42 -5.75 10.07 -2.38
C LYS A 42 -6.13 8.61 -2.22
N SER A 43 -5.73 7.99 -1.11
CA SER A 43 -5.89 6.56 -0.88
C SER A 43 -7.02 6.21 0.08
N GLY A 44 -7.39 7.12 0.99
CA GLY A 44 -8.23 6.81 2.14
C GLY A 44 -7.50 6.01 3.24
N LEU A 45 -6.23 5.64 3.04
CA LEU A 45 -5.42 4.89 3.98
C LEU A 45 -4.69 5.84 4.94
N CYS A 46 -4.57 5.48 6.22
CA CYS A 46 -3.76 6.25 7.14
C CYS A 46 -2.26 5.99 6.88
N GLY A 47 -1.51 7.05 6.57
CA GLY A 47 -0.05 6.99 6.52
C GLY A 47 0.55 6.14 5.39
N PRO A 48 0.09 6.26 4.12
CA PRO A 48 0.54 5.41 3.01
C PRO A 48 1.94 5.78 2.52
N GLY A 49 2.97 5.23 3.16
CA GLY A 49 4.38 5.53 2.91
C GLY A 49 5.26 4.28 2.94
N GLY A 50 6.58 4.47 2.84
CA GLY A 50 7.54 3.37 2.80
C GLY A 50 7.37 2.54 1.53
N ALA A 51 7.32 3.22 0.39
CA ALA A 51 6.94 2.58 -0.86
C ALA A 51 8.13 2.06 -1.67
N ASP A 52 7.99 0.85 -2.17
CA ASP A 52 8.92 0.19 -3.08
C ASP A 52 8.27 -0.12 -4.42
N LEU A 53 9.11 -0.24 -5.46
CA LEU A 53 8.68 -0.59 -6.81
C LEU A 53 9.02 -2.06 -7.10
N GLY A 54 8.09 -2.73 -7.78
CA GLY A 54 8.29 -4.08 -8.28
C GLY A 54 7.61 -4.28 -9.62
N ARG A 55 7.50 -5.55 -10.02
CA ARG A 55 6.74 -5.96 -11.20
C ARG A 55 5.70 -7.00 -10.82
N GLY A 56 4.53 -6.90 -11.45
CA GLY A 56 3.49 -7.92 -11.35
C GLY A 56 3.78 -9.13 -12.23
N ALA A 57 2.89 -10.12 -12.19
CA ALA A 57 3.04 -11.37 -12.93
C ALA A 57 3.11 -11.17 -14.46
N SER A 58 2.46 -10.13 -14.98
CA SER A 58 2.51 -9.77 -16.42
C SER A 58 3.61 -8.76 -16.75
N GLY A 59 4.51 -8.48 -15.80
CA GLY A 59 5.61 -7.53 -15.96
C GLY A 59 5.21 -6.06 -15.82
N GLU A 60 3.95 -5.76 -15.48
CA GLU A 60 3.46 -4.41 -15.24
C GLU A 60 4.14 -3.78 -14.01
N PRO A 61 4.41 -2.46 -14.02
CA PRO A 61 5.03 -1.81 -12.88
C PRO A 61 4.05 -1.78 -11.69
N MET A 62 4.53 -2.20 -10.54
CA MET A 62 3.78 -2.25 -9.28
C MET A 62 4.43 -1.33 -8.25
N ILE A 63 3.61 -0.84 -7.33
CA ILE A 63 4.06 -0.17 -6.11
C ILE A 63 3.50 -0.91 -4.91
N PHE A 64 4.36 -1.12 -3.92
CA PHE A 64 4.03 -1.71 -2.62
C PHE A 64 4.30 -0.66 -1.57
N PHE A 65 3.42 -0.49 -0.60
CA PHE A 65 3.60 0.51 0.46
C PHE A 65 2.80 0.13 1.69
N HIS A 66 3.14 0.73 2.83
CA HIS A 66 2.49 0.42 4.10
C HIS A 66 1.42 1.46 4.44
N GLY A 67 0.36 1.03 5.11
CA GLY A 67 -0.66 1.88 5.75
C GLY A 67 -0.92 1.40 7.19
N TRP A 68 -1.45 2.27 8.04
CA TRP A 68 -1.96 1.90 9.36
C TRP A 68 -3.41 1.42 9.25
N THR A 69 -3.64 0.17 9.64
CA THR A 69 -4.97 -0.45 9.74
C THR A 69 -5.26 -0.77 11.21
N CYS A 70 -6.53 -0.69 11.58
CA CYS A 70 -7.04 -0.87 12.92
C CYS A 70 -8.12 -1.96 12.84
N PRO A 71 -7.75 -3.25 12.97
CA PRO A 71 -8.67 -4.38 12.83
C PRO A 71 -9.85 -4.34 13.80
N GLU A 72 -9.66 -3.80 15.01
CA GLU A 72 -10.75 -3.62 15.98
C GLU A 72 -11.82 -2.64 15.50
N LEU A 73 -11.48 -1.76 14.54
CA LEU A 73 -12.41 -0.86 13.85
C LEU A 73 -12.85 -1.40 12.47
N GLY A 74 -12.39 -2.59 12.08
CA GLY A 74 -12.70 -3.22 10.80
C GLY A 74 -12.09 -2.54 9.58
N GLY A 75 -11.01 -1.76 9.71
CA GLY A 75 -10.46 -1.06 8.55
C GLY A 75 -9.29 -0.12 8.82
N ASN A 76 -9.29 1.03 8.15
CA ASN A 76 -8.21 2.03 8.24
C ASN A 76 -8.23 2.74 9.58
N CYS A 77 -7.05 3.00 10.14
CA CYS A 77 -6.95 3.78 11.36
C CYS A 77 -7.39 5.25 11.14
N PRO A 78 -8.06 5.89 12.11
CA PRO A 78 -8.41 7.30 12.03
C PRO A 78 -7.19 8.22 12.14
N GLY A 79 -7.34 9.48 11.72
CA GLY A 79 -6.33 10.51 11.96
C GLY A 79 -6.18 10.89 13.44
N GLY A 80 -5.12 11.61 13.77
CA GLY A 80 -4.94 12.25 15.08
C GLY A 80 -4.17 11.45 16.13
N ASN A 81 -3.72 10.24 15.81
CA ASN A 81 -2.92 9.40 16.71
C ASN A 81 -1.54 9.09 16.11
N ASP A 82 -0.61 8.75 17.01
CA ASP A 82 0.68 8.13 16.69
C ASP A 82 0.58 6.63 17.00
N TYR A 83 0.38 5.81 15.98
CA TYR A 83 0.19 4.36 16.09
C TYR A 83 1.48 3.57 16.29
N ASP A 84 2.64 4.21 16.10
CA ASP A 84 3.94 3.61 16.43
C ASP A 84 4.18 3.64 17.93
N ARG A 85 3.73 4.72 18.59
CA ARG A 85 3.86 4.89 20.05
C ARG A 85 2.69 4.32 20.84
N ASN A 86 1.47 4.45 20.30
CA ASN A 86 0.24 4.06 20.97
C ASN A 86 -0.48 3.01 20.13
N ASN A 87 -0.30 1.74 20.50
CA ASN A 87 -1.00 0.64 19.85
C ASN A 87 -2.45 0.55 20.37
N ILE A 88 -3.29 1.46 19.89
CA ILE A 88 -4.74 1.47 20.11
C ILE A 88 -5.45 0.80 18.92
N TYR A 89 -6.62 0.22 19.15
CA TYR A 89 -7.45 -0.40 18.12
C TYR A 89 -6.79 -1.58 17.38
N GLY A 90 -5.80 -2.21 18.02
CA GLY A 90 -4.98 -3.27 17.42
C GLY A 90 -4.20 -2.81 16.20
N ALA A 91 -3.71 -1.56 16.17
CA ALA A 91 -3.07 -0.96 15.01
C ALA A 91 -1.93 -1.81 14.42
N GLN A 92 -1.93 -1.97 13.10
CA GLN A 92 -0.96 -2.76 12.35
C GLN A 92 -0.44 -1.99 11.13
N ARG A 93 0.83 -2.25 10.78
CA ARG A 93 1.42 -1.80 9.51
C ARG A 93 1.17 -2.80 8.38
N SER A 94 -0.04 -2.75 7.83
CA SER A 94 -0.40 -3.58 6.67
C SER A 94 0.29 -3.10 5.39
N MET A 95 0.67 -4.06 4.54
CA MET A 95 1.19 -3.81 3.21
C MET A 95 0.03 -3.75 2.19
N PHE A 96 0.09 -2.76 1.32
CA PHE A 96 -0.82 -2.56 0.19
C PHE A 96 -0.04 -2.63 -1.12
N ALA A 97 -0.70 -3.09 -2.18
CA ALA A 97 -0.12 -3.14 -3.51
C ALA A 97 -1.04 -2.44 -4.52
N ALA A 98 -0.44 -1.80 -5.52
CA ALA A 98 -1.18 -1.20 -6.63
C ALA A 98 -0.38 -1.28 -7.92
N SER A 99 -1.10 -1.41 -9.03
CA SER A 99 -0.52 -1.18 -10.35
C SER A 99 -0.21 0.30 -10.54
N LEU A 100 0.98 0.57 -11.08
CA LEU A 100 1.46 1.91 -11.36
C LEU A 100 1.31 2.20 -12.87
N ARG A 101 1.14 3.47 -13.21
CA ARG A 101 1.35 3.94 -14.59
C ARG A 101 2.18 5.20 -14.59
N PHE A 102 2.91 5.42 -15.67
CA PHE A 102 3.62 6.66 -15.92
C PHE A 102 2.83 7.49 -16.93
N THR A 103 2.61 8.77 -16.63
CA THR A 103 1.97 9.69 -17.59
C THR A 103 2.86 9.95 -18.81
N SER A 104 2.34 10.68 -19.82
CA SER A 104 3.16 11.18 -20.93
C SER A 104 4.37 12.00 -20.46
N ARG A 105 4.19 12.76 -19.38
CA ARG A 105 5.27 13.49 -18.68
C ARG A 105 6.13 12.58 -17.77
N LYS A 106 5.97 11.26 -17.82
CA LYS A 106 6.69 10.27 -16.99
C LYS A 106 6.50 10.47 -15.48
N ALA A 107 5.35 10.99 -15.05
CA ALA A 107 5.00 11.07 -13.63
C ALA A 107 4.32 9.77 -13.18
N PRO A 108 4.74 9.14 -12.07
CA PRO A 108 4.08 7.96 -11.54
C PRO A 108 2.69 8.33 -11.00
N LYS A 109 1.71 7.45 -11.24
CA LYS A 109 0.37 7.51 -10.66
C LYS A 109 -0.12 6.09 -10.39
N ILE A 110 -0.82 5.90 -9.27
CA ILE A 110 -1.61 4.69 -9.06
C ILE A 110 -2.63 4.57 -10.20
N ARG A 111 -2.71 3.39 -10.80
CA ARG A 111 -3.74 3.02 -11.77
C ARG A 111 -4.90 2.30 -11.09
N ALA A 112 -4.60 1.23 -10.36
CA ALA A 112 -5.59 0.44 -9.62
C ALA A 112 -4.91 -0.30 -8.47
N TYR A 113 -5.60 -0.37 -7.32
CA TYR A 113 -5.19 -1.19 -6.19
C TYR A 113 -5.35 -2.68 -6.51
N VAL A 114 -4.50 -3.51 -5.92
CA VAL A 114 -4.65 -4.95 -5.98
C VAL A 114 -5.81 -5.33 -5.07
N ALA A 115 -6.78 -6.07 -5.62
CA ALA A 115 -7.84 -6.66 -4.80
C ALA A 115 -7.23 -7.72 -3.88
N PRO A 116 -7.75 -7.89 -2.65
CA PRO A 116 -7.35 -9.01 -1.81
C PRO A 116 -7.46 -10.32 -2.58
N ILE A 117 -6.49 -11.21 -2.41
CA ILE A 117 -6.65 -12.59 -2.87
C ILE A 117 -7.81 -13.14 -2.06
N GLN A 118 -8.94 -13.44 -2.73
CA GLN A 118 -10.01 -14.18 -2.08
C GLN A 118 -9.45 -15.54 -1.69
N GLU A 119 -9.65 -15.94 -0.43
CA GLU A 119 -9.35 -17.29 -0.03
C GLU A 119 -10.10 -18.26 -0.96
N PRO A 120 -9.48 -19.39 -1.34
CA PRO A 120 -10.22 -20.44 -2.03
C PRO A 120 -11.51 -20.75 -1.25
N PRO A 121 -12.63 -20.98 -1.93
CA PRO A 121 -13.85 -21.39 -1.24
C PRO A 121 -13.55 -22.61 -0.37
N ALA A 122 -14.11 -22.65 0.84
CA ALA A 122 -13.92 -23.77 1.75
C ALA A 122 -14.24 -25.08 1.04
N PRO A 123 -13.46 -26.16 1.27
CA PRO A 123 -13.77 -27.45 0.68
C PRO A 123 -15.19 -27.89 1.11
N PRO A 124 -15.93 -28.60 0.24
CA PRO A 124 -17.24 -29.10 0.59
C PRO A 124 -17.16 -29.99 1.84
N PRO A 125 -18.16 -29.97 2.73
CA PRO A 125 -18.17 -30.80 3.93
C PRO A 125 -18.02 -32.28 3.54
N THR A 126 -17.10 -32.98 4.21
CA THR A 126 -16.89 -34.40 3.96
C THR A 126 -18.14 -35.17 4.38
N THR A 127 -18.82 -35.80 3.43
CA THR A 127 -19.95 -36.69 3.73
C THR A 127 -19.41 -37.93 4.43
N THR A 128 -19.55 -38.01 5.76
CA THR A 128 -19.25 -39.23 6.51
C THR A 128 -20.26 -40.30 6.10
N VAL A 129 -19.86 -41.24 5.24
CA VAL A 129 -20.66 -42.44 4.97
C VAL A 129 -20.70 -43.27 6.25
N PRO A 130 -21.89 -43.57 6.82
CA PRO A 130 -21.98 -44.41 8.00
C PRO A 130 -21.42 -45.79 7.66
N ARG A 131 -20.43 -46.23 8.44
CA ARG A 131 -19.87 -47.57 8.34
C ARG A 131 -20.96 -48.57 8.76
N GLN A 132 -21.59 -49.24 7.82
CA GLN A 132 -22.50 -50.35 8.13
C GLN A 132 -21.70 -51.45 8.85
N GLY A 133 -22.09 -51.71 10.10
CA GLY A 133 -21.52 -52.78 10.93
C GLY A 133 -21.80 -54.15 10.32
N ARG A 134 -20.82 -55.05 10.43
CA ARG A 134 -20.98 -56.49 10.20
C ARG A 134 -21.60 -57.15 11.42
#